data_AF-A0AA89BF92-F1
#
_entry.id   AF-A0AA89BF92-F1
#
_cell.length_a   1.000
_cell.length_b   1.000
_cell.length_c   1.000
_cell.angle_alpha   90.00
_cell.angle_beta   90.00
_cell.angle_gamma   90.00
#
_symmetry.space_group_name_H-M   'P 1'
#
loop_
_entity.id
_entity.type
_entity.pdbx_description
1 polymer ?
#
loop_
_entity_poly.entity_id
_entity_poly.type
_entity_poly.pdbx_seq_one_letter_code
_entity_poly.pdbx_strand_id
1 'polypeptide(L)'
;MFSFLRDSDEIPQSNPKLKAHLRDKGEVLVSDTTLKYLGNIHLQKGVADPHFEVVKAVLLRTVGGKKWSEEMKSAWGEAYDQLASAIKVEMKEEA
;
A
#
# COMPACT_ATOMS: atom_id res chain seq x y z
N MET A 1 10.86 5.43 -3.16
CA MET A 1 10.42 5.54 -1.75
C MET A 1 9.56 6.79 -1.63
N PHE A 2 8.41 6.72 -0.96
CA PHE A 2 7.48 7.85 -0.88
C PHE A 2 8.15 9.08 -0.27
N SER A 3 8.03 10.23 -0.92
CA SER A 3 8.74 11.46 -0.53
C SER A 3 8.37 11.96 0.87
N PHE A 4 7.16 11.63 1.36
CA PHE A 4 6.73 11.98 2.73
C PHE A 4 7.39 11.15 3.83
N LEU A 5 8.06 10.04 3.50
CA LEU A 5 8.80 9.19 4.43
C LEU A 5 10.31 9.47 4.40
N ARG A 6 10.78 10.35 3.52
CA ARG A 6 12.21 10.54 3.26
C ARG A 6 12.95 11.23 4.42
N ASP A 7 12.25 12.04 5.22
CA ASP A 7 12.87 12.95 6.20
C ASP A 7 12.31 12.75 7.64
N SER A 8 11.72 11.59 7.96
CA SER A 8 11.07 11.34 9.25
C SER A 8 11.81 10.30 10.08
N ASP A 9 12.62 10.75 11.05
CA ASP A 9 13.27 9.90 12.07
C ASP A 9 12.28 9.38 13.14
N GLU A 10 11.05 9.89 13.14
CA GLU A 10 10.00 9.54 14.08
C GLU A 10 9.07 8.43 13.56
N ILE A 11 8.48 7.69 14.50
CA ILE A 11 7.44 6.68 14.27
C ILE A 11 6.31 7.32 13.45
N PRO A 12 5.80 6.69 12.38
CA PRO A 12 4.77 7.29 11.52
C PRO A 12 3.55 7.85 12.27
N GLN A 13 3.23 7.34 13.46
CA GLN A 13 2.14 7.83 14.32
C GLN A 13 2.31 9.26 14.86
N SER A 14 3.54 9.76 15.08
CA SER A 14 3.74 11.13 15.58
C SER A 14 3.85 12.16 14.46
N ASN A 15 4.05 11.72 13.20
CA ASN A 15 4.30 12.64 12.10
C ASN A 15 3.02 13.42 11.74
N PRO A 16 2.94 14.73 12.04
CA PRO A 16 1.74 15.52 11.78
C PRO A 16 1.46 15.66 10.27
N LYS A 17 2.47 15.55 9.40
CA LYS A 17 2.28 15.52 7.95
C LYS A 17 1.69 14.20 7.49
N LEU A 18 2.04 13.08 8.12
CA LEU A 18 1.39 11.80 7.85
C LEU A 18 -0.06 11.80 8.33
N LYS A 19 -0.33 12.30 9.54
CA LYS A 19 -1.70 12.47 10.02
C LYS A 19 -2.51 13.38 9.12
N ALA A 20 -1.95 14.52 8.70
CA ALA A 20 -2.62 15.40 7.74
C ALA A 20 -2.87 14.68 6.41
N HIS A 21 -1.89 13.95 5.88
CA HIS A 21 -2.07 13.19 4.63
C HIS A 21 -3.14 12.11 4.74
N LEU A 22 -3.19 11.37 5.85
CA LEU A 22 -4.18 10.31 6.10
C LEU A 22 -5.57 10.87 6.44
N ARG A 23 -5.64 12.06 7.06
CA ARG A 23 -6.91 12.69 7.47
C ARG A 23 -7.54 13.51 6.35
N ASP A 24 -6.73 14.10 5.49
CA ASP A 24 -7.16 14.85 4.30
C ASP A 24 -7.46 13.92 3.12
N LYS A 25 -6.87 12.71 3.11
CA LYS A 25 -7.14 11.62 2.15
C LYS A 25 -7.66 10.36 2.85
N GLY A 26 -8.56 10.51 3.82
CA GLY A 26 -9.23 9.41 4.52
C GLY A 26 -9.97 8.44 3.60
N GLU A 27 -10.14 8.83 2.34
CA GLU A 27 -10.35 7.96 1.20
C GLU A 27 -9.10 8.11 0.31
N VAL A 28 -8.15 7.16 0.36
CA VAL A 28 -7.29 6.96 -0.81
C VAL A 28 -8.19 6.28 -1.83
N LEU A 29 -9.13 7.06 -2.39
CA LEU A 29 -9.95 6.64 -3.50
C LEU A 29 -9.00 6.53 -4.68
N VAL A 30 -8.39 5.36 -4.84
CA VAL A 30 -7.74 5.00 -6.10
C VAL A 30 -8.88 5.01 -7.10
N SER A 31 -8.90 5.99 -8.00
CA SER A 31 -9.98 6.09 -8.99
C SER A 31 -10.07 4.78 -9.78
N ASP A 32 -11.27 4.40 -10.20
CA ASP A 32 -11.49 3.19 -11.01
C ASP A 32 -10.58 3.17 -12.25
N THR A 33 -10.33 4.34 -12.86
CA THR A 33 -9.40 4.50 -13.98
C THR A 33 -7.95 4.14 -13.62
N THR A 34 -7.53 4.44 -12.40
CA THR A 34 -6.20 4.08 -11.88
C THR A 34 -6.14 2.59 -11.57
N LEU A 35 -7.19 2.01 -10.98
CA LEU A 35 -7.26 0.57 -10.70
C LEU A 35 -7.20 -0.26 -11.99
N LYS A 36 -8.00 0.10 -13.01
CA LYS A 36 -7.95 -0.52 -14.35
C LYS A 36 -6.56 -0.48 -14.97
N TYR A 37 -5.93 0.71 -14.96
CA TYR A 37 -4.58 0.88 -15.46
C TYR A 37 -3.57 0.00 -14.71
N LEU A 38 -3.68 -0.07 -13.37
CA LEU A 38 -2.83 -0.92 -12.55
C LEU A 38 -3.06 -2.40 -12.88
N GLY A 39 -4.31 -2.86 -12.96
CA GLY A 39 -4.64 -4.23 -13.34
C GLY A 39 -4.03 -4.62 -14.69
N ASN A 40 -4.23 -3.79 -15.70
CA ASN A 40 -3.69 -3.97 -17.05
C ASN A 40 -2.16 -4.07 -17.06
N ILE A 41 -1.45 -3.14 -16.41
CA ILE A 41 0.02 -3.19 -16.34
C ILE A 41 0.51 -4.41 -15.56
N HIS A 42 -0.14 -4.79 -14.45
CA HIS A 42 0.26 -5.96 -13.67
C HIS A 42 0.09 -7.25 -14.48
N LEU A 43 -1.00 -7.36 -15.25
CA LEU A 43 -1.23 -8.48 -16.16
C LEU A 43 -0.19 -8.52 -17.29
N GLN A 44 0.08 -7.40 -17.96
CA GLN A 44 1.10 -7.30 -19.02
C GLN A 44 2.51 -7.66 -18.52
N LYS A 45 2.80 -7.40 -17.24
CA LYS A 45 4.09 -7.72 -16.62
C LYS A 45 4.14 -9.14 -16.03
N GLY A 46 3.08 -9.93 -16.17
CA GLY A 46 3.02 -11.30 -15.64
C GLY A 46 3.08 -11.35 -14.12
N VAL A 47 2.52 -10.33 -13.44
CA VAL A 47 2.44 -10.33 -11.98
C VAL A 47 1.46 -11.42 -11.55
N ALA A 48 1.86 -12.24 -10.57
CA ALA A 48 1.04 -13.28 -9.98
C ALA A 48 0.84 -13.02 -8.48
N ASP A 49 -0.11 -13.73 -7.88
CA ASP A 49 -0.44 -13.62 -6.45
C ASP A 49 0.78 -13.67 -5.51
N PRO A 50 1.78 -14.56 -5.70
CA PRO A 50 2.96 -14.59 -4.84
C PRO A 50 3.77 -13.28 -4.82
N HIS A 51 3.74 -12.50 -5.89
CA HIS A 51 4.47 -11.22 -5.93
C HIS A 51 3.85 -10.18 -4.98
N PHE A 52 2.53 -10.17 -4.81
CA PHE A 52 1.87 -9.29 -3.84
C PHE A 52 2.25 -9.64 -2.40
N GLU A 53 2.30 -10.93 -2.08
CA GLU A 53 2.71 -11.39 -0.74
C GLU A 53 4.16 -11.01 -0.41
N VAL A 54 5.06 -11.14 -1.38
CA VAL A 54 6.46 -10.72 -1.23
C VAL A 54 6.55 -9.21 -0.95
N VAL A 55 5.80 -8.40 -1.70
CA VAL A 55 5.79 -6.94 -1.49
C VAL A 55 5.19 -6.58 -0.14
N LYS A 56 4.11 -7.23 0.30
CA LYS A 56 3.53 -7.05 1.64
C LYS A 56 4.55 -7.33 2.74
N ALA A 57 5.23 -8.47 2.66
CA ALA A 57 6.22 -8.87 3.64
C ALA A 57 7.39 -7.87 3.70
N VAL A 58 7.88 -7.42 2.53
CA VAL A 58 8.96 -6.42 2.46
C VAL A 58 8.49 -5.05 2.98
N LEU A 59 7.26 -4.64 2.67
CA LEU A 59 6.67 -3.39 3.16
C LEU A 59 6.62 -3.37 4.69
N LEU A 60 6.02 -4.40 5.29
CA LEU A 60 5.88 -4.50 6.75
C LEU A 60 7.23 -4.65 7.46
N ARG A 61 8.21 -5.31 6.84
CA ARG A 61 9.56 -5.45 7.40
C ARG A 61 10.36 -4.14 7.30
N THR A 62 10.32 -3.48 6.16
CA THR A 62 11.22 -2.36 5.82
C THR A 62 10.67 -1.03 6.31
N VAL A 63 9.37 -0.79 6.12
CA VAL A 63 8.71 0.43 6.57
C VAL A 63 8.31 0.31 8.04
N GLY A 64 7.97 -0.91 8.49
CA GLY A 64 7.59 -1.18 9.87
C GLY A 64 8.71 -1.00 10.88
N GLY A 65 9.92 -1.43 10.53
CA GLY A 65 11.09 -1.36 11.41
C GLY A 65 10.82 -1.86 12.84
N LYS A 66 11.68 -1.46 13.79
CA LYS A 66 11.48 -1.75 15.22
C LYS A 66 10.48 -0.81 15.92
N LYS A 67 10.06 0.26 15.24
CA LYS A 67 9.33 1.38 15.84
C LYS A 67 7.80 1.27 15.70
N TRP A 68 7.27 0.38 14.86
CA TRP A 68 5.82 0.23 14.71
C TRP A 68 5.24 -0.65 15.81
N SER A 69 4.11 -0.20 16.36
CA SER A 69 3.28 -1.05 17.20
C SER A 69 2.66 -2.18 16.38
N GLU A 70 2.21 -3.25 17.05
CA GLU A 70 1.55 -4.36 16.37
C GLU A 70 0.25 -3.91 15.68
N GLU A 71 -0.48 -2.96 16.28
CA GLU A 71 -1.69 -2.39 15.67
C GLU A 71 -1.37 -1.64 14.37
N MET A 72 -0.25 -0.92 14.31
CA MET A 72 0.19 -0.24 13.09
C MET A 72 0.57 -1.25 12.00
N LYS A 73 1.27 -2.33 12.35
CA LYS A 73 1.60 -3.40 11.40
C LYS A 73 0.34 -4.07 10.86
N SER A 74 -0.66 -4.34 11.70
CA SER A 74 -1.94 -4.91 11.28
C SER A 74 -2.68 -3.97 10.32
N ALA A 75 -2.84 -2.70 10.69
CA ALA A 75 -3.57 -1.73 9.88
C ALA A 75 -2.94 -1.53 8.50
N TRP A 76 -1.60 -1.48 8.41
CA TRP A 76 -0.91 -1.41 7.12
C TRP A 76 -1.00 -2.72 6.32
N GLY A 77 -0.99 -3.87 7.00
CA GLY A 77 -1.21 -5.16 6.38
C GLY A 77 -2.59 -5.26 5.74
N GLU A 78 -3.63 -4.85 6.46
CA GLU A 78 -5.02 -4.82 6.00
C GLU A 78 -5.21 -3.84 4.84
N ALA A 79 -4.65 -2.64 4.94
CA ALA A 79 -4.71 -1.65 3.86
C ALA A 79 -4.03 -2.17 2.57
N TYR A 80 -2.90 -2.88 2.71
CA TYR A 80 -2.24 -3.51 1.59
C TYR A 80 -3.10 -4.62 0.97
N ASP A 81 -3.73 -5.47 1.79
CA ASP A 81 -4.58 -6.57 1.32
C ASP A 81 -5.79 -6.07 0.52
N GLN A 82 -6.40 -4.98 0.98
CA GLN A 82 -7.50 -4.32 0.27
C GLN A 82 -7.05 -3.80 -1.10
N LEU A 83 -5.92 -3.10 -1.15
CA LEU A 83 -5.36 -2.60 -2.41
C LEU A 83 -4.97 -3.73 -3.37
N ALA A 84 -4.29 -4.76 -2.86
CA ALA A 84 -3.91 -5.93 -3.65
C ALA A 84 -5.14 -6.66 -4.20
N SER A 85 -6.19 -6.78 -3.39
CA SER A 85 -7.46 -7.39 -3.82
C SER A 85 -8.11 -6.59 -4.94
N ALA A 86 -8.18 -5.26 -4.81
CA ALA A 86 -8.72 -4.39 -5.86
C ALA A 86 -7.95 -4.53 -7.18
N ILE A 87 -6.61 -4.50 -7.16
CA ILE A 87 -5.79 -4.68 -8.36
C ILE A 87 -5.99 -6.07 -8.96
N LYS A 88 -6.05 -7.13 -8.14
CA LYS A 88 -6.28 -8.51 -8.60
C LYS A 88 -7.65 -8.71 -9.24
N VAL A 89 -8.67 -7.96 -8.83
CA VAL A 89 -9.99 -7.96 -9.50
C VAL A 89 -9.82 -7.42 -10.91
N GLU A 90 -9.21 -6.25 -11.08
CA GLU A 90 -8.97 -5.65 -12.40
C GLU A 90 -8.08 -6.52 -13.30
N MET A 91 -7.06 -7.17 -12.73
CA MET A 91 -6.23 -8.14 -13.48
C MET A 91 -7.03 -9.30 -14.06
N LYS A 92 -8.11 -9.73 -13.39
CA LYS A 92 -9.00 -10.81 -13.86
C LYS A 92 -10.03 -10.32 -14.86
N GLU A 93 -10.45 -9.06 -14.76
CA GLU A 93 -11.34 -8.43 -15.75
C GLU A 93 -10.63 -8.17 -17.09
N GLU A 94 -9.31 -8.01 -17.07
CA GLU A 94 -8.46 -7.75 -18.24
C GLU A 94 -7.85 -9.03 -18.89
N ALA A 95 -8.01 -10.21 -18.26
CA ALA A 95 -7.44 -11.50 -18.70
C ALA A 95 -8.33 -12.27 -19.68
#